data_AF-A0A529ZD81-F1
#
_entry.id   AF-A0A529ZD81-F1
#
_cell.length_a   1.000
_cell.length_b   1.000
_cell.length_c   1.000
_cell.angle_alpha   90.00
_cell.angle_beta   90.00
_cell.angle_gamma   90.00
#
_symmetry.space_group_name_H-M   'P 1'
#
loop_
_entity.id
_entity.type
_entity.pdbx_description
1 polymer ?
#
loop_
_entity_poly.entity_id
_entity_poly.type
_entity_poly.pdbx_seq_one_letter_code
_entity_poly.pdbx_strand_id
1 'polypeptide(L)'
;SVRVFGLCAGDVMVAVQYLAVHLGTLHALLVAIDQAAVPNVSPGLCIMGELIRWGRGQGFDYFDLSVGNQSYKEHMGAVKSVLSELCYGITLKGVAASEAIKY
;
A
#
# COMPACT_ATOMS: atom_id res chain seq x y z
N SER A 1 7.98 -10.03 -7.88
CA SER A 1 7.27 -11.26 -7.46
C SER A 1 6.10 -10.87 -6.56
N VAL A 2 5.33 -11.84 -6.08
CA VAL A 2 4.17 -11.59 -5.20
C VAL A 2 4.33 -12.39 -3.90
N ARG A 3 3.75 -11.90 -2.81
CA ARG A 3 3.72 -12.59 -1.51
C ARG A 3 2.35 -12.42 -0.87
N VAL A 4 1.92 -13.45 -0.14
CA VAL A 4 0.67 -13.45 0.62
C VAL A 4 0.99 -13.80 2.05
N PHE A 5 0.47 -13.02 2.99
CA PHE A 5 0.64 -13.24 4.41
C PHE A 5 -0.72 -13.30 5.09
N GLY A 6 -0.86 -14.21 6.05
CA GLY A 6 -2.03 -14.33 6.91
C GLY A 6 -1.66 -13.98 8.35
N LEU A 7 -2.54 -13.24 9.02
CA LEU A 7 -2.52 -13.06 10.46
C LEU A 7 -3.59 -13.98 11.07
N CYS A 8 -3.18 -14.82 12.00
CA CYS A 8 -4.08 -15.75 12.69
C CYS A 8 -4.17 -15.41 14.19
N ALA A 9 -5.36 -15.59 14.75
CA ALA A 9 -5.61 -15.62 16.18
C ALA A 9 -5.99 -17.07 16.57
N GLY A 10 -4.99 -17.85 17.02
CA GLY A 10 -5.14 -19.30 17.11
C GLY A 10 -5.34 -19.91 15.72
N ASP A 11 -6.41 -20.69 15.55
CA ASP A 11 -6.75 -21.36 14.29
C ASP A 11 -7.61 -20.51 13.35
N VAL A 12 -7.93 -19.26 13.74
CA VAL A 12 -8.78 -18.36 12.96
C VAL A 12 -7.92 -17.36 12.19
N MET A 13 -8.13 -17.27 10.88
CA MET A 13 -7.48 -16.27 10.04
C MET A 13 -8.26 -14.95 10.10
N VAL A 14 -7.63 -13.91 10.65
CA VAL A 14 -8.29 -12.62 10.93
C VAL A 14 -7.92 -11.53 9.94
N ALA A 15 -6.79 -11.66 9.25
CA ALA A 15 -6.43 -10.78 8.15
C ALA A 15 -5.52 -11.48 7.13
N VAL A 16 -5.60 -11.04 5.88
CA VAL A 16 -4.70 -11.45 4.79
C VAL A 16 -4.19 -10.21 4.07
N GLN A 17 -2.90 -10.17 3.79
CA GLN A 17 -2.27 -9.11 3.01
C GLN A 17 -1.61 -9.71 1.76
N TYR A 18 -2.00 -9.19 0.59
CA TYR A 18 -1.33 -9.42 -0.67
C TYR A 18 -0.33 -8.29 -0.95
N LEU A 19 0.93 -8.66 -1.22
CA LEU A 19 2.04 -7.76 -1.49
C LEU A 19 2.64 -8.03 -2.88
N ALA A 20 2.98 -6.97 -3.60
CA ALA A 20 3.90 -7.04 -4.72
C ALA A 20 5.31 -6.65 -4.26
N VAL A 21 6.31 -7.41 -4.73
CA VAL A 21 7.73 -7.13 -4.49
C VAL A 21 8.37 -6.74 -5.80
N HIS A 22 8.79 -5.48 -5.91
CA HIS A 22 9.39 -4.94 -7.12
C HIS A 22 10.42 -3.87 -6.79
N LEU A 23 11.58 -3.90 -7.47
CA LEU A 23 12.65 -2.90 -7.32
C LEU A 23 12.99 -2.54 -5.86
N GLY A 24 13.14 -3.56 -5.00
CA GLY A 24 13.48 -3.33 -3.58
C GLY A 24 12.34 -2.80 -2.70
N THR A 25 11.12 -2.74 -3.23
CA THR A 25 9.94 -2.23 -2.53
C THR A 25 8.94 -3.34 -2.23
N LEU A 26 8.33 -3.28 -1.04
CA LEU A 26 7.12 -4.03 -0.70
C LEU A 26 5.90 -3.12 -0.91
N HIS A 27 5.07 -3.42 -1.90
CA HIS A 27 3.82 -2.68 -2.16
C HIS A 27 2.63 -3.39 -1.51
N ALA A 28 1.99 -2.74 -0.56
CA ALA A 28 0.76 -3.21 0.07
C ALA A 28 -0.44 -2.93 -0.83
N LEU A 29 -0.87 -3.96 -1.58
CA LEU A 29 -1.89 -3.78 -2.62
C LEU A 29 -3.31 -4.07 -2.12
N LEU A 30 -3.51 -5.19 -1.41
CA LEU A 30 -4.83 -5.61 -0.94
C LEU A 30 -4.74 -6.17 0.48
N VAL A 31 -5.63 -5.69 1.34
CA VAL A 31 -5.84 -6.21 2.69
C VAL A 31 -7.28 -6.71 2.80
N ALA A 32 -7.46 -7.91 3.31
CA ALA A 32 -8.75 -8.47 3.70
C ALA A 32 -8.74 -8.69 5.21
N ILE A 33 -9.84 -8.34 5.89
CA ILE A 33 -9.94 -8.40 7.35
C ILE A 33 -11.28 -9.06 7.69
N ASP A 34 -11.25 -10.08 8.54
CA ASP A 34 -12.44 -10.58 9.21
C ASP A 34 -12.62 -9.83 10.53
N GLN A 35 -13.36 -8.72 10.46
CA GLN A 35 -13.61 -7.88 11.63
C GLN A 35 -14.57 -8.54 12.64
N ALA A 36 -15.38 -9.51 12.18
CA ALA A 36 -16.32 -10.23 13.03
C ALA A 36 -15.61 -11.31 13.88
N ALA A 37 -14.56 -11.93 13.35
CA ALA A 37 -13.75 -12.91 14.08
C ALA A 37 -13.07 -12.31 15.33
N VAL A 38 -12.69 -11.03 15.26
CA VAL A 38 -12.02 -10.32 16.36
C VAL A 38 -12.58 -8.89 16.50
N PRO A 39 -13.71 -8.72 17.22
CA PRO A 39 -14.32 -7.41 17.41
C PRO A 39 -13.43 -6.49 18.25
N ASN A 40 -13.48 -5.19 17.97
CA ASN A 40 -12.78 -4.12 18.70
C ASN A 40 -11.24 -4.14 18.65
N VAL A 41 -10.63 -4.94 17.77
CA VAL A 41 -9.20 -4.84 17.45
C VAL A 41 -9.01 -4.34 16.02
N SER A 42 -7.77 -4.02 15.65
CA SER A 42 -7.40 -3.55 14.31
C SER A 42 -6.48 -4.55 13.60
N PRO A 43 -6.99 -5.69 13.07
CA PRO A 43 -6.15 -6.73 12.47
C PRO A 43 -5.31 -6.21 11.30
N GLY A 44 -5.83 -5.25 10.54
CA GLY A 44 -5.10 -4.57 9.47
C GLY A 44 -3.83 -3.87 9.96
N LEU A 45 -3.88 -3.19 11.12
CA LEU A 45 -2.69 -2.55 11.68
C LEU A 45 -1.69 -3.58 12.20
N CYS A 46 -2.19 -4.64 12.85
CA CYS A 46 -1.36 -5.74 13.37
C CYS A 46 -0.58 -6.44 12.24
N ILE A 47 -1.26 -6.82 11.15
CA ILE A 47 -0.60 -7.49 10.03
C ILE A 47 0.39 -6.55 9.34
N MET A 48 0.06 -5.25 9.15
CA MET A 48 1.00 -4.29 8.56
C MET A 48 2.27 -4.12 9.41
N GLY A 49 2.15 -4.01 10.74
CA GLY A 49 3.30 -3.91 11.65
C GLY A 49 4.23 -5.11 11.54
N GLU A 50 3.67 -6.33 11.54
CA GLU A 50 4.45 -7.56 11.37
C GLU A 50 5.12 -7.65 10.00
N LEU A 51 4.47 -7.16 8.94
CA LEU A 51 5.03 -7.15 7.59
C LEU A 51 6.15 -6.15 7.41
N ILE A 52 6.05 -4.97 8.02
CA ILE A 52 7.14 -4.00 8.06
C ILE A 52 8.33 -4.63 8.77
N ARG A 53 8.11 -5.24 9.95
CA ARG A 53 9.18 -5.93 10.72
C ARG A 53 9.82 -7.06 9.92
N TRP A 54 9.02 -7.92 9.31
CA TRP A 54 9.49 -8.99 8.43
C TRP A 54 10.27 -8.43 7.24
N GLY A 55 9.75 -7.40 6.57
CA GLY A 55 10.36 -6.77 5.42
C GLY A 55 11.75 -6.20 5.73
N ARG A 56 11.88 -5.49 6.86
CA ARG A 56 13.18 -5.04 7.39
C ARG A 56 14.14 -6.21 7.59
N GLY A 57 13.66 -7.31 8.19
CA GLY A 57 14.46 -8.52 8.40
C GLY A 57 14.89 -9.23 7.10
N GLN A 58 14.26 -8.93 5.97
CA GLN A 58 14.64 -9.42 4.64
C GLN A 58 15.50 -8.41 3.85
N GLY A 59 15.85 -7.27 4.45
CA GLY A 59 16.63 -6.22 3.80
C GLY A 59 15.82 -5.26 2.92
N PHE A 60 14.49 -5.24 3.04
CA PHE A 60 13.68 -4.19 2.40
C PHE A 60 13.74 -2.91 3.22
N ASP A 61 14.07 -1.80 2.56
CA ASP A 61 14.14 -0.47 3.17
C ASP A 61 12.89 0.39 2.90
N TYR A 62 12.01 -0.04 1.99
CA TYR A 62 10.85 0.73 1.58
C TYR A 62 9.56 -0.11 1.58
N PHE A 63 8.55 0.37 2.30
CA PHE A 63 7.23 -0.21 2.39
C PHE A 63 6.21 0.82 1.89
N ASP A 64 5.56 0.51 0.78
CA ASP A 64 4.62 1.38 0.10
C ASP A 64 3.18 1.02 0.51
N LEU A 65 2.50 1.95 1.19
CA LEU A 65 1.09 1.82 1.60
C LEU A 65 0.09 2.20 0.50
N SER A 66 0.58 2.42 -0.72
CA SER A 66 -0.18 2.81 -1.90
C SER A 66 -0.91 4.15 -1.72
N VAL A 67 -1.67 4.53 -2.75
CA VAL A 67 -2.50 5.73 -2.77
C VAL A 67 -3.58 5.69 -1.68
N GLY A 68 -3.97 6.88 -1.21
CA GLY A 68 -5.04 7.05 -0.25
C GLY A 68 -4.63 7.89 0.95
N ASN A 69 -5.58 8.67 1.45
CA ASN A 69 -5.39 9.61 2.56
C ASN A 69 -6.07 9.10 3.83
N GLN A 70 -5.61 7.96 4.33
CA GLN A 70 -6.11 7.37 5.57
C GLN A 70 -5.20 7.74 6.74
N SER A 71 -5.81 8.19 7.85
CA SER A 71 -5.10 8.65 9.05
C SER A 71 -4.18 7.58 9.66
N TYR A 72 -4.48 6.29 9.48
CA TYR A 72 -3.62 5.23 10.01
C TYR A 72 -2.21 5.23 9.38
N LYS A 73 -2.07 5.66 8.11
CA LYS A 73 -0.78 5.67 7.41
C LYS A 73 0.17 6.67 8.06
N GLU A 74 -0.35 7.83 8.47
CA GLU A 74 0.42 8.85 9.20
C GLU A 74 0.92 8.32 10.55
N HIS A 75 0.06 7.62 11.29
CA HIS A 75 0.44 7.01 12.57
C HIS A 75 1.49 5.90 12.44
N MET A 76 1.62 5.27 11.26
CA MET A 76 2.71 4.32 10.95
C MET A 76 4.03 5.00 10.54
N GLY A 77 4.06 6.33 10.48
CA GLY A 77 5.24 7.08 10.01
C GLY A 77 5.38 7.13 8.49
N ALA A 78 4.30 6.88 7.74
CA ALA A 78 4.34 6.97 6.28
C ALA A 78 4.58 8.42 5.82
N VAL A 79 5.55 8.60 4.94
CA VAL A 79 5.82 9.89 4.30
C VAL A 79 4.92 10.00 3.06
N LYS A 80 4.11 11.07 3.01
CA LYS A 80 3.26 11.34 1.84
C LYS A 80 4.13 11.73 0.65
N SER A 81 3.80 11.19 -0.51
CA SER A 81 4.33 11.60 -1.80
C SER A 81 3.18 11.96 -2.73
N VAL A 82 3.37 12.99 -3.55
CA VAL A 82 2.39 13.37 -4.57
C VAL A 82 2.63 12.49 -5.79
N LEU A 83 1.59 11.75 -6.19
CA LEU A 83 1.56 11.07 -7.47
C LEU A 83 0.94 12.02 -8.50
N SER A 84 1.70 12.34 -9.54
CA SER A 84 1.23 13.15 -10.66
C SER A 84 1.17 12.29 -11.92
N GLU A 85 0.15 12.52 -12.74
CA GLU A 85 0.04 11.93 -14.07
C GLU A 85 0.60 12.91 -15.10
N LEU A 86 1.41 12.43 -16.05
CA LEU A 86 1.86 13.23 -17.19
C LEU A 86 1.02 12.85 -18.42
N CYS A 87 0.26 13.81 -18.95
CA CYS A 87 -0.64 13.61 -20.09
C CYS A 87 -0.13 14.36 -21.32
N TYR A 88 0.11 13.61 -22.40
CA TYR A 88 0.55 14.14 -23.68
C TYR A 88 -0.52 13.91 -24.74
N GLY A 89 -1.04 15.00 -25.30
CA GLY A 89 -1.94 14.91 -26.43
C GLY A 89 -1.20 14.53 -27.71
N ILE A 90 -1.62 13.45 -28.36
CA ILE A 90 -0.99 12.96 -29.61
C ILE A 90 -1.56 13.58 -30.89
N THR A 91 -2.60 14.41 -30.78
CA THR A 91 -3.18 15.18 -31.89
C THR A 91 -2.80 16.65 -31.76
N LEU A 92 -2.86 17.43 -32.84
CA LEU A 92 -2.59 18.87 -32.80
C LEU A 92 -3.41 19.61 -31.72
N LYS A 93 -4.71 19.28 -31.60
CA LYS A 93 -5.57 19.83 -30.53
C LYS A 93 -5.13 19.37 -29.14
N GLY A 94 -4.71 18.11 -29.03
CA GLY A 94 -4.20 17.53 -27.80
C GLY A 94 -2.90 18.18 -27.33
N VAL A 95 -1.93 18.41 -28.23
CA VAL A 95 -0.68 19.10 -27.91
C VAL A 95 -0.96 20.51 -27.39
N ALA A 96 -1.84 21.25 -28.07
CA ALA A 96 -2.24 22.59 -27.63
C ALA A 96 -2.92 22.59 -26.25
N ALA A 97 -3.73 21.57 -25.95
CA ALA A 97 -4.34 21.40 -24.64
C ALA A 97 -3.32 21.00 -23.55
N SER A 98 -2.36 20.13 -23.88
CA SER A 98 -1.29 19.71 -22.97
C SER A 98 -0.37 20.86 -22.56
N GLU A 99 -0.08 21.82 -23.45
CA GLU A 99 0.69 23.04 -23.10
C GLU A 99 -0.05 23.96 -22.11
N ALA A 100 -1.40 23.94 -22.13
CA ALA A 100 -2.22 24.76 -21.25
C ALA A 100 -2.40 24.16 -19.85
N ILE A 101 -2.28 22.82 -19.72
CA ILE A 101 -2.33 22.09 -18.46
C ILE A 101 -0.89 22.02 -17.93
N LYS A 102 -0.46 23.07 -17.22
CA LYS A 102 0.83 23.04 -16.50
C LYS A 102 0.73 22.10 -15.30
N TYR A 103 1.62 21.10 -15.26
CA TYR A 103 1.85 20.22 -14.10
C TYR A 103 2.63 20.94 -13.00
#